data_AF-A0A132NLE0-F1
#
_entry.id   AF-A0A132NLE0-F1
#
_cell.length_a   1.000
_cell.length_b   1.000
_cell.length_c   1.000
_cell.angle_alpha   90.00
_cell.angle_beta   90.00
_cell.angle_gamma   90.00
#
_symmetry.space_group_name_H-M   'P 1'
#
loop_
_entity.id
_entity.type
_entity.pdbx_description
1 polymer ?
#
loop_
_entity_poly.entity_id
_entity_poly.type
_entity_poly.pdbx_seq_one_letter_code
_entity_poly.pdbx_strand_id
1 'polypeptide(L)'
;DVVAKAITRRMSETGADHVYLDGRAFGEDTWRRRFPTIWESCRAHGIDPARELIPVRPAAHHASGGVRTDLYGRTTIPGLYACGEVACTGVHGANRLASNSLLEGLVFAERIAADLATRLPEPRDPVPDDRPEGLLDPAVRGEVQQAMTAGAGVLRSRDSLDETCRRLMAARLRTSDEPCTEAWEATNLHLVASALAAAAREREETRGSHWREDFPDADERWLGHLVTVLRDGTITMEYQKKEEAP
;
A
#
# COMPACT_ATOMS: atom_id res chain seq x y z
N ASP A 1 12.55 3.47 5.43
CA ASP A 1 12.77 3.88 4.02
C ASP A 1 14.23 3.74 3.60
N VAL A 2 15.19 4.38 4.26
CA VAL A 2 16.62 4.42 3.88
C VAL A 2 17.24 3.02 3.71
N VAL A 3 17.06 2.14 4.70
CA VAL A 3 17.63 0.78 4.66
C VAL A 3 16.99 -0.06 3.55
N ALA A 4 15.67 0.00 3.40
CA ALA A 4 14.95 -0.71 2.34
C ALA A 4 15.46 -0.29 0.95
N LYS A 5 15.61 1.03 0.73
CA LYS A 5 16.19 1.58 -0.49
C LYS A 5 17.60 1.05 -0.76
N ALA A 6 18.48 1.11 0.25
CA ALA A 6 19.87 0.65 0.12
C ALA A 6 19.93 -0.85 -0.25
N ILE A 7 19.09 -1.67 0.40
CA ILE A 7 19.00 -3.10 0.09
C ILE A 7 18.49 -3.32 -1.34
N THR A 8 17.38 -2.67 -1.74
CA THR A 8 16.82 -2.81 -3.10
C THR A 8 17.82 -2.40 -4.17
N ARG A 9 18.52 -1.27 -3.97
CA ARG A 9 19.57 -0.82 -4.90
C ARG A 9 20.68 -1.84 -5.00
N ARG A 10 21.18 -2.33 -3.85
CA ARG A 10 22.26 -3.32 -3.85
C ARG A 10 21.86 -4.61 -4.55
N MET A 11 20.66 -5.11 -4.27
CA MET A 11 20.10 -6.29 -4.94
C MET A 11 20.03 -6.11 -6.46
N SER A 12 19.59 -4.93 -6.93
CA SER A 12 19.53 -4.61 -8.36
C SER A 12 20.91 -4.55 -9.01
N GLU A 13 21.89 -3.90 -8.37
CA GLU A 13 23.27 -3.82 -8.86
C GLU A 13 23.96 -5.18 -8.96
N THR A 14 23.68 -6.09 -8.02
CA THR A 14 24.33 -7.41 -7.97
C THR A 14 23.54 -8.52 -8.66
N GLY A 15 22.29 -8.26 -9.06
CA GLY A 15 21.37 -9.29 -9.52
C GLY A 15 21.03 -10.34 -8.46
N ALA A 16 21.09 -9.98 -7.17
CA ALA A 16 20.84 -10.91 -6.07
C ALA A 16 19.37 -10.85 -5.63
N ASP A 17 18.77 -12.01 -5.34
CA ASP A 17 17.36 -12.12 -4.93
C ASP A 17 17.09 -11.68 -3.49
N HIS A 18 18.14 -11.63 -2.66
CA HIS A 18 18.11 -11.22 -1.25
C HIS A 18 19.47 -10.71 -0.78
N VAL A 19 19.50 -10.11 0.40
CA VAL A 19 20.72 -9.83 1.17
C VAL A 19 20.70 -10.65 2.46
N TYR A 20 21.79 -10.61 3.22
CA TYR A 20 21.90 -11.33 4.48
C TYR A 20 21.85 -10.37 5.67
N LEU A 21 21.03 -10.72 6.66
CA LEU A 21 21.07 -10.15 8.01
C LEU A 21 21.99 -11.02 8.88
N ASP A 22 23.03 -10.41 9.43
CA ASP A 22 23.92 -11.06 10.39
C ASP A 22 23.56 -10.67 11.82
N GLY A 23 22.89 -11.58 12.53
CA GLY A 23 22.57 -11.42 13.95
C GLY A 23 23.30 -12.40 14.85
N ARG A 24 24.37 -13.05 14.38
CA ARG A 24 25.11 -14.08 15.14
C ARG A 24 25.72 -13.51 16.42
N ALA A 25 26.08 -12.22 16.40
CA ALA A 25 26.63 -11.51 17.56
C ALA A 25 25.66 -11.39 18.74
N PHE A 26 24.34 -11.56 18.54
CA PHE A 26 23.38 -11.51 19.64
C PHE A 26 23.49 -12.71 20.58
N GLY A 27 23.98 -13.84 20.08
CA GLY A 27 24.01 -15.09 20.83
C GLY A 27 22.60 -15.71 21.02
N GLU A 28 22.59 -17.00 21.33
CA GLU A 28 21.37 -17.80 21.38
C GLU A 28 20.37 -17.32 22.45
N ASP A 29 20.85 -16.95 23.64
CA ASP A 29 19.97 -16.50 24.73
C ASP A 29 19.20 -15.22 24.37
N THR A 30 19.87 -14.25 23.73
CA THR A 30 19.24 -13.03 23.26
C THR A 30 18.18 -13.32 22.20
N TRP A 31 18.48 -14.18 21.22
CA TRP A 31 17.51 -14.58 20.21
C TRP A 31 16.25 -15.18 20.82
N ARG A 32 16.41 -16.16 21.72
CA ARG A 32 15.29 -16.85 22.37
C ARG A 32 14.47 -15.92 23.26
N ARG A 33 15.11 -14.97 23.97
CA ARG A 33 14.40 -14.09 24.92
C ARG A 33 13.80 -12.85 24.28
N ARG A 34 14.54 -12.19 23.38
CA ARG A 34 14.15 -10.89 22.80
C ARG A 34 13.44 -11.02 21.47
N PHE A 35 13.71 -12.09 20.72
CA PHE A 35 13.17 -12.31 19.39
C PHE A 35 12.61 -13.74 19.20
N PRO A 36 11.79 -14.27 20.14
CA PRO A 36 11.36 -15.67 20.14
C PRO A 36 10.63 -16.07 18.86
N THR A 37 9.76 -15.21 18.34
CA THR A 37 9.03 -15.44 17.09
C THR A 37 9.93 -15.48 15.87
N ILE A 38 10.97 -14.62 15.81
CA ILE A 38 11.94 -14.65 14.71
C ILE A 38 12.82 -15.90 14.82
N TRP A 39 13.25 -16.26 16.04
CA TRP A 39 13.99 -17.49 16.30
C TRP A 39 13.23 -18.72 15.81
N GLU A 40 11.98 -18.88 16.24
CA GLU A 40 11.12 -19.99 15.83
C GLU A 40 10.89 -20.02 14.31
N SER A 41 10.62 -18.86 13.69
CA SER A 41 10.44 -18.75 12.25
C SER A 41 11.71 -19.17 11.48
N CYS A 42 12.89 -18.70 11.88
CA CYS A 42 14.15 -19.09 11.23
C CYS A 42 14.38 -20.60 11.36
N ARG A 43 14.19 -21.15 12.57
CA ARG A 43 14.37 -22.58 12.84
C ARG A 43 13.39 -23.45 12.07
N ALA A 44 12.15 -23.01 11.90
CA ALA A 44 11.16 -23.71 11.07
C ALA A 44 11.56 -23.77 9.59
N HIS A 45 12.33 -22.79 9.10
CA HIS A 45 12.91 -22.76 7.76
C HIS A 45 14.31 -23.39 7.69
N GLY A 46 14.77 -24.05 8.75
CA GLY A 46 16.07 -24.74 8.79
C GLY A 46 17.27 -23.81 8.99
N ILE A 47 17.07 -22.57 9.45
CA ILE A 47 18.13 -21.58 9.65
C ILE A 47 18.36 -21.40 11.15
N ASP A 48 19.60 -21.56 11.62
CA ASP A 48 20.00 -21.18 12.98
C ASP A 48 20.50 -19.73 13.01
N PRO A 49 19.69 -18.74 13.45
CA PRO A 49 20.07 -17.33 13.37
C PRO A 49 21.18 -16.93 14.35
N ALA A 50 21.55 -17.81 15.30
CA ALA A 50 22.71 -17.60 16.16
C ALA A 50 24.03 -18.06 15.51
N ARG A 51 23.97 -18.81 14.40
CA ARG A 51 25.15 -19.42 13.76
C ARG A 51 25.26 -19.10 12.27
N GLU A 52 24.13 -18.86 11.61
CA GLU A 52 23.99 -18.71 10.18
C GLU A 52 23.47 -17.30 9.82
N LEU A 53 23.66 -16.93 8.56
CA LEU A 53 23.14 -15.68 8.02
C LEU A 53 21.67 -15.86 7.61
N ILE A 54 20.84 -14.85 7.88
CA ILE A 54 19.41 -14.90 7.59
C ILE A 54 19.16 -14.21 6.23
N PRO A 55 18.61 -14.89 5.22
CA PRO A 55 18.25 -14.25 3.96
C PRO A 55 17.06 -13.32 4.18
N VAL A 56 17.20 -12.05 3.79
CA VAL A 56 16.18 -11.01 3.94
C VAL A 56 16.07 -10.16 2.68
N ARG A 57 14.86 -9.67 2.42
CA ARG A 57 14.59 -8.67 1.38
C ARG A 57 13.51 -7.70 1.84
N PRO A 58 13.46 -6.46 1.31
CA PRO A 58 12.37 -5.55 1.58
C PRO A 58 11.04 -6.13 1.09
N ALA A 59 9.99 -5.91 1.87
CA ALA A 59 8.62 -6.30 1.55
C ALA A 59 7.67 -5.14 1.82
N ALA A 60 6.52 -5.12 1.13
CA ALA A 60 5.44 -4.21 1.48
C ALA A 60 4.94 -4.53 2.89
N HIS A 61 4.70 -3.49 3.70
CA HIS A 61 4.42 -3.66 5.14
C HIS A 61 3.27 -2.78 5.65
N HIS A 62 3.04 -1.60 5.08
CA HIS A 62 2.01 -0.69 5.54
C HIS A 62 1.48 0.18 4.40
N ALA A 63 0.16 0.40 4.36
CA ALA A 63 -0.48 1.36 3.48
C ALA A 63 -0.60 2.74 4.16
N SER A 64 0.22 3.72 3.76
CA SER A 64 0.07 5.11 4.25
C SER A 64 -1.05 5.88 3.55
N GLY A 65 -1.48 5.43 2.36
CA GLY A 65 -2.67 5.91 1.68
C GLY A 65 -3.89 5.06 2.06
N GLY A 66 -5.04 5.34 1.44
CA GLY A 66 -6.29 4.64 1.75
C GLY A 66 -7.50 5.50 1.41
N VAL A 67 -8.66 5.12 1.95
CA VAL A 67 -9.90 5.88 1.85
C VAL A 67 -9.72 7.22 2.54
N ARG A 68 -9.85 8.32 1.80
CA ARG A 68 -9.68 9.65 2.36
C ARG A 68 -10.77 9.94 3.40
N THR A 69 -10.34 10.49 4.53
CA THR A 69 -11.23 10.90 5.61
C THR A 69 -10.95 12.31 6.11
N ASP A 70 -11.92 12.91 6.78
CA ASP A 70 -11.69 14.06 7.66
C ASP A 70 -11.07 13.63 9.01
N LEU A 71 -10.82 14.59 9.91
CA LEU A 71 -10.25 14.31 11.24
C LEU A 71 -11.19 13.53 12.19
N TYR A 72 -12.43 13.26 11.76
CA TYR A 72 -13.44 12.47 12.46
C TYR A 72 -13.68 11.11 11.80
N GLY A 73 -12.87 10.73 10.80
CA GLY A 73 -13.00 9.46 10.10
C GLY A 73 -14.14 9.40 9.07
N ARG A 74 -14.77 10.54 8.77
CA ARG A 74 -15.84 10.61 7.77
C ARG A 74 -15.26 10.59 6.37
N THR A 75 -15.83 9.79 5.48
CA THR A 75 -15.50 9.83 4.05
C THR A 75 -16.31 10.90 3.33
N THR A 76 -16.08 11.06 2.03
CA THR A 76 -16.93 11.90 1.17
C THR A 76 -18.32 11.30 0.90
N ILE A 77 -18.55 10.04 1.28
CA ILE A 77 -19.85 9.37 1.18
C ILE A 77 -20.54 9.49 2.55
N PRO A 78 -21.68 10.19 2.65
CA PRO A 78 -22.40 10.33 3.91
C PRO A 78 -22.76 8.96 4.51
N GLY A 79 -22.45 8.77 5.80
CA GLY A 79 -22.70 7.52 6.52
C GLY A 79 -21.61 6.45 6.36
N LEU A 80 -20.64 6.66 5.47
CA LEU A 80 -19.46 5.80 5.36
C LEU A 80 -18.27 6.44 6.10
N TYR A 81 -17.69 5.66 7.00
CA TYR A 81 -16.52 6.04 7.80
C TYR A 81 -15.36 5.07 7.53
N ALA A 82 -14.14 5.52 7.79
CA ALA A 82 -12.94 4.70 7.70
C ALA A 82 -11.94 5.11 8.80
N CYS A 83 -11.24 4.13 9.39
CA CYS A 83 -10.16 4.37 10.35
C CYS A 83 -9.13 3.23 10.32
N GLY A 84 -7.93 3.52 10.83
CA GLY A 84 -6.80 2.59 10.76
C GLY A 84 -6.23 2.50 9.34
N GLU A 85 -5.57 1.38 9.03
CA GLU A 85 -4.77 1.23 7.80
C GLU A 85 -5.57 1.32 6.49
N VAL A 86 -6.90 1.13 6.53
CA VAL A 86 -7.76 1.32 5.36
C VAL A 86 -7.96 2.81 5.01
N ALA A 87 -7.68 3.72 5.95
CA ALA A 87 -7.96 5.14 5.83
C ALA A 87 -6.69 5.96 5.50
N CYS A 88 -6.88 7.00 4.72
CA CYS A 88 -5.97 8.13 4.63
C CYS A 88 -6.53 9.26 5.49
N THR A 89 -6.16 9.25 6.77
CA THR A 89 -6.55 10.28 7.76
C THR A 89 -5.67 11.54 7.70
N GLY A 90 -4.54 11.46 6.98
CA GLY A 90 -3.53 12.50 6.89
C GLY A 90 -2.43 12.44 7.95
N VAL A 91 -2.55 11.62 8.99
CA VAL A 91 -1.58 11.60 10.11
C VAL A 91 -0.22 11.00 9.75
N HIS A 92 -0.17 10.08 8.78
CA HIS A 92 1.06 9.37 8.40
C HIS A 92 1.87 10.09 7.31
N GLY A 93 1.26 11.05 6.61
CA GLY A 93 1.87 11.68 5.45
C GLY A 93 2.41 10.66 4.43
N ALA A 94 3.61 10.92 3.91
CA ALA A 94 4.26 10.06 2.91
C ALA A 94 5.09 8.92 3.53
N ASN A 95 5.25 8.86 4.85
CA ASN A 95 5.99 7.79 5.54
C ASN A 95 5.52 7.68 6.99
N ARG A 96 4.80 6.59 7.29
CA ARG A 96 4.28 6.32 8.64
C ARG A 96 5.42 6.11 9.65
N LEU A 97 5.35 6.82 10.77
CA LEU A 97 6.23 6.58 11.92
C LEU A 97 5.84 5.28 12.64
N ALA A 98 6.85 4.51 13.06
CA ALA A 98 6.65 3.25 13.75
C ALA A 98 5.73 3.41 14.98
N SER A 99 4.97 2.36 15.29
CA SER A 99 4.01 2.29 16.41
C SER A 99 2.76 3.19 16.35
N ASN A 100 2.63 4.08 15.37
CA ASN A 100 1.47 4.99 15.34
C ASN A 100 0.18 4.43 14.71
N SER A 101 0.20 3.36 13.89
CA SER A 101 -1.01 2.87 13.20
C SER A 101 -2.09 2.30 14.13
N LEU A 102 -1.71 1.64 15.23
CA LEU A 102 -2.69 1.14 16.20
C LEU A 102 -3.37 2.28 16.96
N LEU A 103 -2.59 3.31 17.32
CA LEU A 103 -3.10 4.50 17.98
C LEU A 103 -4.01 5.32 17.06
N GLU A 104 -3.66 5.45 15.78
CA GLU A 104 -4.55 6.05 14.78
C GLU A 104 -5.90 5.32 14.76
N GLY A 105 -5.89 3.98 14.63
CA GLY A 105 -7.11 3.19 14.62
C GLY A 105 -7.97 3.44 15.86
N LEU A 106 -7.37 3.42 17.06
CA LEU A 106 -8.07 3.65 18.31
C LEU A 106 -8.67 5.08 18.42
N VAL A 107 -7.87 6.10 18.12
CA VAL A 107 -8.30 7.51 18.21
C VAL A 107 -9.43 7.81 17.22
N PHE A 108 -9.30 7.35 15.98
CA PHE A 108 -10.33 7.60 14.98
C PHE A 108 -11.58 6.76 15.24
N ALA A 109 -11.46 5.53 15.74
CA ALA A 109 -12.62 4.73 16.14
C ALA A 109 -13.45 5.40 17.25
N GLU A 110 -12.80 5.98 18.27
CA GLU A 110 -13.47 6.75 19.32
C GLU A 110 -14.23 7.96 18.73
N ARG A 111 -13.58 8.72 17.84
CA ARG A 111 -14.20 9.87 17.17
C ARG A 111 -15.39 9.49 16.32
N ILE A 112 -15.28 8.40 15.56
CA ILE A 112 -16.37 7.85 14.75
C ILE A 112 -17.53 7.45 15.65
N ALA A 113 -17.28 6.75 16.76
CA ALA A 113 -18.33 6.36 17.70
C ALA A 113 -19.04 7.56 18.31
N ALA A 114 -18.30 8.59 18.71
CA ALA A 114 -18.87 9.84 19.23
C ALA A 114 -19.70 10.57 18.16
N ASP A 115 -19.25 10.60 16.91
CA ASP A 115 -20.01 11.22 15.82
C ASP A 115 -21.30 10.47 15.54
N LEU A 116 -21.23 9.15 15.38
CA LEU A 116 -22.39 8.28 15.15
C LEU A 116 -23.44 8.36 16.27
N ALA A 117 -23.01 8.58 17.52
CA ALA A 117 -23.91 8.77 18.65
C ALA A 117 -24.76 10.05 18.54
N THR A 118 -24.29 11.05 17.79
CA THR A 118 -25.00 12.34 17.59
C THR A 118 -25.59 12.49 16.19
N ARG A 119 -25.07 11.73 15.22
CA ARG A 119 -25.32 11.89 13.79
C ARG A 119 -25.23 10.54 13.09
N LEU A 120 -26.35 9.84 13.05
CA LEU A 120 -26.54 8.70 12.17
C LEU A 120 -27.45 9.14 11.00
N PRO A 121 -26.99 9.10 9.74
CA PRO A 121 -27.86 9.37 8.61
C PRO A 121 -29.02 8.37 8.57
N GLU A 122 -30.21 8.86 8.22
CA GLU A 122 -31.36 7.97 7.99
C GLU A 122 -31.04 6.96 6.87
N PRO A 123 -31.37 5.67 7.06
CA PRO A 123 -31.27 4.67 6.01
C PRO A 123 -32.02 5.13 4.75
N ARG A 124 -31.42 4.87 3.59
CA ARG A 124 -32.04 5.13 2.28
C ARG A 124 -32.20 3.82 1.53
N ASP A 125 -33.13 3.81 0.58
CA ASP A 125 -33.27 2.69 -0.33
C ASP A 125 -31.97 2.48 -1.11
N PRO A 126 -31.54 1.21 -1.32
CA PRO A 126 -30.41 0.90 -2.17
C PRO A 126 -30.62 1.47 -3.58
N VAL A 127 -29.57 2.06 -4.15
CA VAL A 127 -29.58 2.44 -5.57
C VAL A 127 -29.57 1.16 -6.42
N PRO A 128 -30.32 1.12 -7.54
CA PRO A 128 -30.19 0.04 -8.52
C PRO A 128 -28.73 -0.07 -8.98
N ASP A 129 -28.24 -1.29 -9.10
CA ASP A 129 -26.92 -1.54 -9.67
C ASP A 129 -27.03 -1.68 -11.19
N ASP A 130 -26.68 -0.61 -11.90
CA ASP A 130 -26.67 -0.53 -13.36
C ASP A 130 -25.25 -0.64 -13.93
N ARG A 131 -24.26 -0.98 -13.09
CA ARG A 131 -22.87 -1.09 -13.51
C ARG A 131 -22.70 -2.27 -14.47
N PRO A 132 -21.80 -2.14 -15.46
CA PRO A 132 -21.48 -3.28 -16.31
C PRO A 132 -20.86 -4.40 -15.48
N GLU A 133 -21.33 -5.63 -15.71
CA GLU A 133 -20.67 -6.82 -15.16
C GLU A 133 -19.22 -6.88 -15.64
N GLY A 134 -18.33 -7.31 -14.75
CA GLY A 134 -16.92 -7.39 -15.06
C GLY A 134 -16.13 -7.94 -13.90
N LEU A 135 -15.89 -9.24 -13.93
CA LEU A 135 -14.92 -9.89 -13.06
C LEU A 135 -13.66 -10.20 -13.85
N LEU A 136 -12.52 -10.10 -13.19
CA LEU A 136 -11.27 -10.61 -13.73
C LEU A 136 -11.13 -12.10 -13.44
N ASP A 137 -10.48 -12.80 -14.36
CA ASP A 137 -10.04 -14.18 -14.16
C ASP A 137 -9.15 -14.25 -12.91
N PRO A 138 -9.45 -15.09 -11.91
CA PRO A 138 -8.63 -15.28 -10.70
C PRO A 138 -7.12 -15.44 -10.98
N ALA A 139 -6.76 -16.04 -12.13
CA ALA A 139 -5.37 -16.25 -12.53
C ALA A 139 -4.57 -14.95 -12.71
N VAL A 140 -5.21 -13.80 -12.92
CA VAL A 140 -4.50 -12.51 -13.06
C VAL A 140 -3.84 -12.06 -11.75
N ARG A 141 -4.26 -12.59 -10.60
CA ARG A 141 -3.73 -12.19 -9.28
C ARG A 141 -2.20 -12.27 -9.23
N GLY A 142 -1.62 -13.36 -9.73
CA GLY A 142 -0.17 -13.54 -9.77
C GLY A 142 0.53 -12.53 -10.67
N GLU A 143 -0.06 -12.21 -11.82
CA GLU A 143 0.48 -11.23 -12.77
C GLU A 143 0.47 -9.81 -12.18
N VAL A 144 -0.62 -9.42 -11.51
CA VAL A 144 -0.73 -8.13 -10.81
C VAL A 144 0.33 -8.02 -9.72
N GLN A 145 0.49 -9.04 -8.89
CA GLN A 145 1.50 -9.06 -7.82
C GLN A 145 2.93 -8.94 -8.37
N GLN A 146 3.24 -9.67 -9.44
CA GLN A 146 4.55 -9.60 -10.09
C GLN A 146 4.80 -8.24 -10.73
N ALA A 147 3.80 -7.64 -11.39
CA ALA A 147 3.91 -6.32 -12.01
C ALA A 147 4.16 -5.21 -10.96
N MET A 148 3.44 -5.26 -9.84
CA MET A 148 3.61 -4.30 -8.75
C MET A 148 4.95 -4.48 -8.04
N THR A 149 5.37 -5.72 -7.78
CA THR A 149 6.66 -6.02 -7.15
C THR A 149 7.83 -5.55 -8.00
N ALA A 150 7.74 -5.72 -9.32
CA ALA A 150 8.83 -5.40 -10.24
C ALA A 150 8.98 -3.89 -10.49
N GLY A 151 7.87 -3.15 -10.74
CA GLY A 151 7.95 -1.76 -11.19
C GLY A 151 7.32 -0.71 -10.28
N ALA A 152 6.48 -1.10 -9.32
CA ALA A 152 5.90 -0.20 -8.30
C ALA A 152 6.45 -0.47 -6.89
N GLY A 153 7.64 -1.07 -6.80
CA GLY A 153 8.31 -1.45 -5.55
C GLY A 153 8.93 -0.28 -4.78
N VAL A 154 10.04 -0.54 -4.10
CA VAL A 154 10.75 0.46 -3.27
C VAL A 154 11.39 1.56 -4.13
N LEU A 155 12.02 1.16 -5.24
CA LEU A 155 12.62 2.05 -6.23
C LEU A 155 11.72 2.09 -7.46
N ARG A 156 11.51 3.27 -7.99
CA ARG A 156 10.62 3.50 -9.14
C ARG A 156 11.29 4.46 -10.11
N SER A 157 11.00 4.28 -11.39
CA SER A 157 11.30 5.21 -12.47
C SER A 157 10.06 5.33 -13.37
N ARG A 158 10.01 6.36 -14.21
CA ARG A 158 9.00 6.50 -15.27
C ARG A 158 8.87 5.20 -16.07
N ASP A 159 9.98 4.66 -16.57
CA ASP A 159 10.00 3.43 -17.35
C ASP A 159 9.41 2.23 -16.58
N SER A 160 9.81 2.04 -15.32
CA SER A 160 9.30 0.93 -14.51
C SER A 160 7.79 1.04 -14.25
N LEU A 161 7.28 2.26 -14.07
CA LEU A 161 5.87 2.53 -13.78
C LEU A 161 5.02 2.47 -15.05
N ASP A 162 5.54 2.95 -16.18
CA ASP A 162 4.93 2.81 -17.50
C ASP A 162 4.75 1.31 -17.85
N GLU A 163 5.79 0.51 -17.61
CA GLU A 163 5.74 -0.94 -17.82
C GLU A 163 4.76 -1.63 -16.85
N THR A 164 4.73 -1.26 -15.57
CA THR A 164 3.72 -1.78 -14.63
C THR A 164 2.31 -1.42 -15.08
N CYS A 165 2.04 -0.17 -15.45
CA CYS A 165 0.73 0.26 -15.96
C CYS A 165 0.33 -0.54 -17.19
N ARG A 166 1.24 -0.76 -18.15
CA ARG A 166 1.00 -1.57 -19.35
C ARG A 166 0.62 -3.02 -19.00
N ARG A 167 1.34 -3.65 -18.06
CA ARG A 167 1.04 -5.01 -17.58
C ARG A 167 -0.32 -5.09 -16.90
N LEU A 168 -0.67 -4.10 -16.07
CA LEU A 168 -1.98 -4.03 -15.44
C LEU A 168 -3.10 -3.83 -16.47
N MET A 169 -2.89 -3.00 -17.50
CA MET A 169 -3.85 -2.84 -18.59
C MET A 169 -4.06 -4.15 -19.38
N ALA A 170 -3.00 -4.92 -19.61
CA ALA A 170 -3.10 -6.23 -20.25
C ALA A 170 -3.88 -7.23 -19.37
N ALA A 171 -3.60 -7.28 -18.07
CA ALA A 171 -4.30 -8.14 -17.11
C ALA A 171 -5.82 -7.85 -17.05
N ARG A 172 -6.23 -6.59 -17.22
CA ARG A 172 -7.64 -6.18 -17.26
C ARG A 172 -8.46 -6.86 -18.36
N LEU A 173 -7.81 -7.29 -19.45
CA LEU A 173 -8.48 -7.92 -20.59
C LEU A 173 -8.87 -9.38 -20.32
N ARG A 174 -8.36 -9.98 -19.23
CA ARG A 174 -8.67 -11.35 -18.84
C ARG A 174 -9.84 -11.35 -17.87
N THR A 175 -11.04 -11.61 -18.39
CA THR A 175 -12.28 -11.60 -17.61
C THR A 175 -12.77 -13.01 -17.26
N SER A 176 -13.67 -13.09 -16.29
CA SER A 176 -14.43 -14.27 -15.92
C SER A 176 -15.91 -13.90 -15.84
N ASP A 177 -16.79 -14.81 -16.25
CA ASP A 177 -18.24 -14.68 -16.06
C ASP A 177 -18.72 -15.49 -14.85
N GLU A 178 -17.81 -16.14 -14.12
CA GLU A 178 -18.11 -16.97 -12.94
C GLU A 178 -17.81 -16.21 -11.65
N PRO A 179 -18.84 -15.79 -10.89
CA PRO A 179 -18.64 -15.15 -9.60
C PRO A 179 -18.11 -16.12 -8.55
N CYS A 180 -16.88 -15.88 -8.12
CA CYS A 180 -16.26 -16.53 -6.96
C CYS A 180 -15.43 -15.53 -6.17
N THR A 181 -15.10 -15.87 -4.92
CA THR A 181 -14.31 -15.01 -4.02
C THR A 181 -13.00 -14.58 -4.69
N GLU A 182 -12.32 -15.50 -5.35
CA GLU A 182 -11.03 -15.27 -5.99
C GLU A 182 -11.13 -14.29 -7.16
N ALA A 183 -12.24 -14.32 -7.91
CA ALA A 183 -12.48 -13.38 -9.01
C ALA A 183 -12.74 -11.97 -8.48
N TRP A 184 -13.51 -11.84 -7.39
CA TRP A 184 -13.72 -10.55 -6.71
C TRP A 184 -12.42 -9.99 -6.12
N GLU A 185 -11.63 -10.83 -5.46
CA GLU A 185 -10.33 -10.43 -4.90
C GLU A 185 -9.37 -9.99 -6.01
N ALA A 186 -9.28 -10.74 -7.11
CA ALA A 186 -8.43 -10.39 -8.24
C ALA A 186 -8.84 -9.05 -8.87
N THR A 187 -10.15 -8.84 -9.03
CA THR A 187 -10.72 -7.59 -9.56
C THR A 187 -10.41 -6.40 -8.65
N ASN A 188 -10.63 -6.54 -7.35
CA ASN A 188 -10.34 -5.50 -6.36
C ASN A 188 -8.84 -5.19 -6.26
N LEU A 189 -7.98 -6.22 -6.26
CA LEU A 189 -6.53 -6.06 -6.24
C LEU A 189 -6.02 -5.36 -7.50
N HIS A 190 -6.55 -5.71 -8.67
CA HIS A 190 -6.22 -5.04 -9.92
C HIS A 190 -6.60 -3.55 -9.89
N LEU A 191 -7.80 -3.23 -9.38
CA LEU A 191 -8.27 -1.86 -9.27
C LEU A 191 -7.33 -1.02 -8.40
N VAL A 192 -7.02 -1.51 -7.20
CA VAL A 192 -6.12 -0.83 -6.26
C VAL A 192 -4.70 -0.71 -6.83
N ALA A 193 -4.18 -1.77 -7.45
CA ALA A 193 -2.88 -1.76 -8.11
C ALA A 193 -2.81 -0.70 -9.23
N SER A 194 -3.86 -0.62 -10.05
CA SER A 194 -3.95 0.35 -11.16
C SER A 194 -3.99 1.78 -10.63
N ALA A 195 -4.78 2.05 -9.58
CA ALA A 195 -4.83 3.37 -8.94
C ALA A 195 -3.47 3.77 -8.33
N LEU A 196 -2.80 2.84 -7.64
CA LEU A 196 -1.49 3.08 -7.03
C LEU A 196 -0.40 3.31 -8.08
N ALA A 197 -0.33 2.49 -9.13
CA ALA A 197 0.65 2.63 -10.19
C ALA A 197 0.47 3.95 -10.95
N ALA A 198 -0.77 4.31 -11.28
CA ALA A 198 -1.08 5.59 -11.92
C ALA A 198 -0.68 6.80 -11.05
N ALA A 199 -0.99 6.77 -9.76
CA ALA A 199 -0.60 7.85 -8.84
C ALA A 199 0.93 7.94 -8.64
N ALA A 200 1.62 6.80 -8.56
CA ALA A 200 3.08 6.77 -8.46
C ALA A 200 3.75 7.28 -9.75
N ARG A 201 3.15 6.99 -10.90
CA ARG A 201 3.60 7.46 -12.22
C ARG A 201 3.47 8.97 -12.34
N GLU A 202 2.34 9.52 -11.91
CA GLU A 202 2.06 10.96 -11.97
C GLU A 202 2.94 11.77 -11.02
N ARG A 203 3.18 11.28 -9.78
CA ARG A 203 3.99 12.01 -8.80
C ARG A 203 5.48 11.96 -9.17
N GLU A 204 5.95 13.02 -9.81
CA GLU A 204 7.34 13.25 -10.21
C GLU A 204 8.17 13.94 -9.12
N GLU A 205 8.29 13.27 -7.97
CA GLU A 205 9.21 13.66 -6.88
C GLU A 205 9.58 12.42 -6.06
N THR A 206 10.51 12.61 -5.13
CA THR A 206 10.78 11.67 -4.06
C THR A 206 10.34 12.26 -2.72
N ARG A 207 9.47 11.53 -2.00
CA ARG A 207 9.02 11.92 -0.66
C ARG A 207 8.59 10.71 0.16
N GLY A 208 9.15 10.58 1.36
CA GLY A 208 8.82 9.48 2.28
C GLY A 208 9.10 8.10 1.67
N SER A 209 8.09 7.25 1.58
CA SER A 209 8.20 5.92 0.97
C SER A 209 7.98 5.92 -0.55
N HIS A 210 7.70 7.07 -1.16
CA HIS A 210 7.65 7.23 -2.62
C HIS A 210 9.00 7.70 -3.13
N TRP A 211 9.75 6.81 -3.77
CA TRP A 211 11.09 7.10 -4.30
C TRP A 211 11.11 6.94 -5.82
N ARG A 212 11.32 8.06 -6.51
CA ARG A 212 11.50 8.14 -7.96
C ARG A 212 12.96 8.39 -8.27
N GLU A 213 13.66 7.41 -8.85
CA GLU A 213 15.09 7.54 -9.16
C GLU A 213 15.36 8.58 -10.26
N ASP A 214 14.39 8.79 -11.14
CA ASP A 214 14.35 9.84 -12.16
C ASP A 214 13.93 11.22 -11.63
N PHE A 215 13.43 11.30 -10.38
CA PHE A 215 13.09 12.53 -9.66
C PHE A 215 13.55 12.42 -8.20
N PRO A 216 14.87 12.51 -7.93
CA PRO A 216 15.47 12.09 -6.66
C PRO A 216 15.15 13.04 -5.49
N ASP A 217 14.71 14.25 -5.78
CA ASP A 217 14.46 15.30 -4.80
C ASP A 217 12.96 15.47 -4.53
N ALA A 218 12.64 16.01 -3.35
CA ALA A 218 11.30 16.49 -3.05
C ALA A 218 11.04 17.81 -3.79
N ASP A 219 9.81 18.03 -4.24
CA ASP A 219 9.43 19.25 -4.96
C ASP A 219 8.19 19.89 -4.35
N GLU A 220 8.27 21.19 -4.10
CA GLU A 220 7.21 21.98 -3.45
C GLU A 220 5.91 21.98 -4.24
N ARG A 221 5.97 21.84 -5.57
CA ARG A 221 4.79 21.69 -6.44
C ARG A 221 3.92 20.49 -6.05
N TRP A 222 4.51 19.51 -5.38
CA TRP A 222 3.83 18.30 -4.92
C TRP A 222 3.49 18.32 -3.41
N LEU A 223 3.53 19.48 -2.75
CA LEU A 223 3.02 19.66 -1.36
C LEU A 223 1.49 19.53 -1.27
N GLY A 224 1.01 18.28 -1.36
CA GLY A 224 -0.41 17.95 -1.42
C GLY A 224 -0.64 16.46 -1.65
N HIS A 225 -1.88 16.11 -1.99
CA HIS A 225 -2.35 14.73 -2.15
C HIS A 225 -2.79 14.48 -3.59
N LEU A 226 -2.51 13.27 -4.10
CA LEU A 226 -3.18 12.78 -5.30
C LEU A 226 -4.42 12.01 -4.83
N VAL A 227 -5.59 12.43 -5.29
CA VAL A 227 -6.89 11.89 -4.90
C VAL A 227 -7.45 11.16 -6.11
N THR A 228 -7.58 9.85 -5.98
CA THR A 228 -8.07 8.97 -7.04
C THR A 228 -9.53 8.62 -6.80
N VAL A 229 -10.37 8.75 -7.82
CA VAL A 229 -11.80 8.42 -7.76
C VAL A 229 -12.17 7.55 -8.95
N LEU A 230 -12.85 6.43 -8.68
CA LEU A 230 -13.49 5.61 -9.70
C LEU A 230 -14.92 6.13 -9.91
N ARG A 231 -15.25 6.59 -11.12
CA ARG A 231 -16.62 6.95 -11.54
C ARG A 231 -16.91 6.27 -12.86
N ASP A 232 -18.03 5.56 -12.94
CA ASP A 232 -18.52 4.92 -14.17
C ASP A 232 -17.44 4.08 -14.88
N GLY A 233 -16.72 3.26 -14.11
CA GLY A 233 -15.64 2.41 -14.61
C GLY A 233 -14.35 3.14 -14.99
N THR A 234 -14.28 4.46 -14.81
CA THR A 234 -13.13 5.31 -15.14
C THR A 234 -12.44 5.82 -13.89
N ILE A 235 -11.14 5.56 -13.80
CA ILE A 235 -10.30 6.15 -12.76
C ILE A 235 -9.93 7.57 -13.18
N THR A 236 -10.26 8.54 -12.34
CA THR A 236 -9.81 9.93 -12.43
C THR A 236 -8.92 10.25 -11.25
N MET A 237 -8.00 11.18 -11.44
CA MET A 237 -7.08 11.61 -10.41
C MET A 237 -6.97 13.12 -10.40
N GLU A 238 -7.04 13.69 -9.21
CA GLU A 238 -6.93 15.12 -8.98
C GLU A 238 -5.80 15.39 -7.97
N TYR A 239 -4.98 16.38 -8.24
CA TYR A 239 -4.04 16.89 -7.25
C TYR A 239 -4.72 17.93 -6.37
N GLN A 240 -4.63 17.72 -5.05
CA GLN A 240 -5.14 18.65 -4.05
C GLN A 240 -3.97 19.17 -3.22
N LYS A 241 -3.69 20.47 -3.36
CA LYS A 241 -2.66 21.15 -2.59
C LYS A 241 -2.98 21.04 -1.11
N LYS A 242 -1.96 20.85 -0.27
CA LYS A 242 -2.11 20.93 1.18
C LYS A 242 -2.44 22.38 1.52
N GLU A 243 -3.61 22.62 2.10
CA GLU A 243 -3.95 23.93 2.65
C GLU A 243 -2.95 24.25 3.79
N GLU A 244 -2.46 25.48 3.83
CA GLU A 244 -1.68 25.96 4.96
C GLU A 244 -2.59 25.84 6.20
N ALA A 245 -2.11 25.16 7.24
CA ALA A 245 -2.83 25.13 8.49
C ALA A 245 -2.97 26.59 8.99
N PRO A 246 -4.15 27.03 9.44
CA PRO A 246 -4.33 28.36 10.02
C PRO A 246 -3.43 28.56 11.25
#